data_AF-A0A0M3JIX6-F1
#
_entry.id   AF-A0A0M3JIX6-F1
#
_cell.length_a   1.000
_cell.length_b   1.000
_cell.length_c   1.000
_cell.angle_alpha   90.00
_cell.angle_beta   90.00
_cell.angle_gamma   90.00
#
_symmetry.space_group_name_H-M   'P 1'
#
loop_
_entity.id
_entity.type
_entity.pdbx_description
1 polymer ?
#
loop_
_entity_poly.entity_id
_entity_poly.type
_entity_poly.pdbx_seq_one_letter_code
_entity_poly.pdbx_strand_id
1 'polypeptide(L)' 'LSVKNQTFGQATEVDGFMKYPADGILGLAFTDLADHHVVPPVINAIQQNLLDKPIFTVWMKHRVR' A
#
# COMPACT_ATOMS: atom_id res chain seq x y z
N LEU A 1 -5.24 -14.18 -3.14
CA LEU A 1 -4.25 -13.28 -3.76
C LEU A 1 -3.04 -13.18 -2.84
N SER A 2 -1.82 -13.43 -3.33
CA SER A 2 -0.59 -13.31 -2.54
C SER A 2 0.51 -12.68 -3.40
N VAL A 3 0.95 -11.48 -3.04
CA VAL A 3 2.06 -10.78 -3.71
C VAL A 3 3.36 -11.28 -3.12
N LYS A 4 4.16 -12.02 -3.89
CA LYS A 4 5.43 -12.58 -3.40
C LYS A 4 6.54 -11.54 -3.47
N ASN A 5 7.57 -11.72 -2.63
CA ASN A 5 8.78 -10.88 -2.61
C ASN A 5 8.49 -9.38 -2.49
N GLN A 6 7.48 -9.01 -1.70
CA GLN A 6 7.18 -7.61 -1.43
C GLN A 6 8.10 -7.07 -0.34
N THR A 7 9.01 -6.17 -0.71
CA THR A 7 9.79 -5.39 0.25
C THR A 7 8.88 -4.40 0.96
N PHE A 8 8.99 -4.28 2.28
CA PHE A 8 8.27 -3.29 3.09
C PHE A 8 9.17 -2.79 4.22
N GLY A 9 8.85 -1.60 4.74
CA GLY A 9 9.55 -1.03 5.89
C GLY A 9 8.99 -1.59 7.20
N GLN A 10 9.88 -2.01 8.09
CA GLN A 10 9.53 -2.27 9.48
C GLN A 10 9.86 -1.03 10.31
N ALA A 11 8.83 -0.34 10.79
CA ALA A 11 9.03 0.83 11.64
C ALA A 11 9.54 0.41 13.02
N THR A 12 10.63 1.03 13.47
CA THR A 12 11.19 0.85 14.83
C THR A 12 10.83 2.01 15.75
N GLU A 13 10.49 3.16 15.17
CA GLU A 13 10.04 4.38 15.85
C GLU A 13 8.88 4.97 15.06
N VAL A 14 7.85 5.44 15.76
CA VAL A 14 6.64 6.02 15.15
C VAL A 14 6.13 7.16 16.03
N ASP A 15 5.84 8.31 15.43
CA ASP A 15 5.21 9.45 16.09
C ASP A 15 3.89 9.81 15.40
N GLY A 16 2.91 10.32 16.15
CA GLY A 16 1.63 10.78 15.62
C GLY A 16 0.59 9.71 15.26
N PHE A 17 0.90 8.41 15.37
CA PHE A 17 -0.03 7.32 15.01
C PHE A 17 -0.87 6.75 16.16
N MET A 18 -0.58 7.11 17.42
CA MET A 18 -1.16 6.48 18.61
C MET A 18 -2.70 6.51 18.72
N LYS A 19 -3.36 7.43 18.01
CA LYS A 19 -4.83 7.58 18.02
C LYS A 19 -5.51 6.99 16.78
N TYR A 20 -4.74 6.55 15.79
CA TYR A 20 -5.29 5.98 14.58
C TYR A 20 -5.52 4.48 14.78
N PRO A 21 -6.66 3.94 14.31
CA PRO A 21 -6.95 2.51 14.44
C PRO A 21 -6.15 1.64 13.46
N ALA A 22 -5.34 2.24 12.58
CA ALA A 22 -4.55 1.54 11.58
C ALA A 22 -3.11 1.35 12.07
N ASP A 23 -2.59 0.13 11.92
CA ASP A 23 -1.24 -0.23 12.36
C ASP A 23 -0.12 0.25 11.42
N GLY A 24 -0.48 0.70 10.21
CA GLY A 24 0.48 1.13 9.21
C GLY A 24 -0.18 1.69 7.95
N ILE A 25 0.66 1.99 6.96
CA ILE A 25 0.27 2.58 5.68
C ILE A 25 0.66 1.65 4.54
N LEU A 26 -0.27 1.44 3.61
CA LEU A 26 0.00 0.79 2.34
C LEU A 26 0.04 1.85 1.24
N GLY A 27 1.23 2.16 0.72
CA GLY A 27 1.42 3.13 -0.35
C GLY A 27 0.89 2.62 -1.69
N LEU A 28 0.11 3.47 -2.38
CA LEU A 28 -0.54 3.16 -3.67
C LEU A 28 -0.06 4.06 -4.83
N ALA A 29 0.89 4.95 -4.57
CA ALA A 29 1.46 5.86 -5.56
C ALA A 29 2.51 5.15 -6.46
N PHE A 30 3.10 5.90 -7.39
CA PHE A 30 4.14 5.41 -8.29
C PHE A 30 5.48 5.14 -7.56
N THR A 31 6.27 4.20 -8.09
CA THR A 31 7.58 3.81 -7.57
C THR A 31 8.56 4.98 -7.46
N ASP A 32 8.48 5.97 -8.35
CA ASP A 32 9.37 7.15 -8.36
C ASP A 32 9.21 8.03 -7.11
N LEU A 33 8.10 7.90 -6.39
CA LEU A 33 7.84 8.60 -5.13
C LEU A 33 8.15 7.73 -3.90
N ALA A 34 8.48 6.45 -4.11
CA ALA A 34 8.80 5.54 -3.02
C ALA A 34 10.22 5.80 -2.53
N ASP A 35 10.39 5.81 -1.21
CA ASP A 35 11.71 5.84 -0.61
C ASP A 35 12.55 4.63 -1.11
N HIS A 36 13.82 4.89 -1.43
CA HIS A 36 14.73 3.92 -2.06
C HIS A 36 14.20 3.26 -3.36
N HIS A 37 13.21 3.86 -4.04
CA HIS A 37 12.57 3.28 -5.24
C HIS A 37 12.00 1.87 -5.04
N VAL A 38 11.57 1.54 -3.82
CA VAL A 38 10.95 0.24 -3.53
C VAL A 38 9.64 0.09 -4.29
N VAL A 39 9.45 -1.03 -4.99
CA VAL A 39 8.24 -1.30 -5.78
C VAL A 39 7.01 -1.41 -4.86
N PRO A 40 5.97 -0.56 -5.05
CA PRO A 40 4.75 -0.61 -4.25
C PRO A 40 3.92 -1.90 -4.46
N PRO A 41 3.12 -2.32 -3.46
CA PRO A 41 2.42 -3.62 -3.49
C PRO A 41 1.50 -3.83 -4.70
N VAL A 42 0.76 -2.81 -5.14
CA VAL A 42 -0.13 -2.93 -6.30
C VAL A 42 0.66 -3.05 -7.59
N ILE A 43 1.79 -2.34 -7.72
CA ILE A 43 2.65 -2.43 -8.89
C ILE A 43 3.30 -3.82 -8.96
N ASN A 44 3.76 -4.36 -7.83
CA ASN A 44 4.31 -5.71 -7.77
C ASN A 44 3.24 -6.78 -8.11
N ALA A 45 2.00 -6.60 -7.64
CA ALA A 45 0.88 -7.47 -8.01
C ALA A 45 0.61 -7.47 -9.53
N ILE A 46 0.69 -6.30 -10.17
CA ILE A 46 0.54 -6.15 -11.62
C ILE A 46 1.68 -6.86 -12.35
N GLN A 47 2.93 -6.68 -11.92
CA GLN A 47 4.10 -7.35 -12.50
C GLN A 47 4.02 -8.89 -12.39
N GLN A 48 3.39 -9.40 -11.33
CA GLN A 48 3.13 -10.83 -11.13
C GLN A 48 1.89 -11.35 -11.87
N ASN A 49 1.21 -10.52 -12.68
CA ASN A 49 -0.04 -10.84 -13.38
C ASN A 49 -1.15 -11.38 -12.45
N LEU A 50 -1.26 -10.84 -11.24
CA LEU A 50 -2.22 -11.31 -10.25
C LEU A 50 -3.60 -10.64 -10.34
N LEU A 51 -3.76 -9.65 -11.22
CA LEU A 51 -5.01 -8.90 -11.43
C LEU A 51 -5.49 -9.12 -12.86
N ASP A 52 -6.81 -9.27 -13.04
CA ASP A 52 -7.41 -9.38 -14.39
C ASP A 52 -7.19 -8.12 -15.24
N LYS A 53 -7.06 -6.96 -14.57
CA LYS A 53 -6.73 -5.66 -15.17
C LYS A 53 -5.80 -4.88 -14.23
N PRO A 54 -4.87 -4.04 -14.75
CA PRO A 54 -3.93 -3.27 -13.95
C PRO A 54 -4.57 -2.01 -13.34
N ILE A 55 -5.71 -2.19 -12.67
CA ILE A 55 -6.49 -1.11 -12.06
C ILE A 55 -6.91 -1.52 -10.66
N PHE A 56 -7.00 -0.54 -9.77
CA PHE A 56 -7.68 -0.67 -8.50
C PHE A 56 -8.69 0.46 -8.36
N THR A 57 -9.72 0.23 -7.55
CA THR A 57 -10.73 1.26 -7.24
C THR A 57 -10.94 1.28 -5.75
N VAL A 58 -11.25 2.47 -5.22
CA VAL A 58 -11.59 2.65 -3.81
C VAL A 58 -12.99 3.24 -3.76
N TRP A 59 -13.89 2.55 -3.08
CA TRP A 59 -15.18 3.10 -2.69
C TRP A 59 -15.15 3.37 -1.19
N MET A 60 -15.39 4.63 -0.81
CA MET A 60 -15.45 5.04 0.59
C MET A 60 -16.90 5.34 0.96
N LYS A 61 -17.46 4.55 1.89
CA LYS A 61 -18.78 4.85 2.46
C LYS A 61 -18.70 6.16 3.23
N HIS A 62 -19.41 7.18 2.77
CA HIS A 62 -19.61 8.37 3.58
C HIS A 62 -20.49 8.02 4.79
N ARG A 63 -19.94 8.15 6.00
CA ARG A 63 -20.71 8.06 7.24
C ARG A 63 -21.00 9.48 7.69
N VAL A 64 -22.21 9.95 7.41
CA VAL A 64 -22.74 11.18 8.04
C VAL A 64 -23.01 10.83 9.50
N ARG A 65 -22.49 11.63 10.42
CA ARG A 65 -22.83 11.54 11.85
C ARG A 65 -24.22 12.10 12.10
#